data_AF-A0A6I0KSA2-F1
#
_entry.id   AF-A0A6I0KSA2-F1
#
_cell.length_a   1.000
_cell.length_b   1.000
_cell.length_c   1.000
_cell.angle_alpha   90.00
_cell.angle_beta   90.00
_cell.angle_gamma   90.00
#
_symmetry.space_group_name_H-M   'P 1'
#
loop_
_entity.id
_entity.type
_entity.pdbx_description
1 polymer ?
#
loop_
_entity_poly.entity_id
_entity_poly.type
_entity_poly.pdbx_seq_one_letter_code
_entity_poly.pdbx_strand_id
1 'polypeptide(L)'
;MKPKTKLQMEIVNGSRKLAPVSEAQKRYAYKHCFVHYFKRDAKGNCFCLDCGHTWRDKEDKKNCKCPHCGMNLKLENSRKRTAIYKEYFCVITTYKQYQVIRFFMVDCRLKKGSPANYFIIEAVQCWMNKEGKTETLSLLRGMSIFYYDAWIYGSSLELRKRNVHHDRIYDICPAVIYPRMKVIPELTRNGFKGAFYDICPSSFFMTLLTDNRMEILYKAGQMNLFLRFLERKYGIDKYWTYVKICLRHDYVIHDADLWLDYVDMLIENKLDARNPHYLCPLNVEEAHDWVMGKCKKKYSEKDEKDYIAAKSRFFNLSFADGNIMVRVLESLSDFYKEGKLLHHCVFSNAYYKREDSLIMSATVDGRRMETVEFSLSRMEVCQCRGKSNQLSAYHDRILNLVRDNIPLIRERMVV
;
A
#
# COMPACT_ATOMS: atom_id res chain seq x y z
N MET A 1 4.44 28.01 -1.68
CA MET A 1 5.33 28.64 -0.67
C MET A 1 6.42 29.43 -1.38
N LYS A 2 6.86 30.59 -0.86
CA LYS A 2 8.03 31.30 -1.39
C LYS A 2 9.32 30.53 -1.04
N PRO A 3 10.24 30.28 -2.00
CA PRO A 3 11.49 29.59 -1.72
C PRO A 3 12.35 30.42 -0.76
N LYS A 4 12.80 29.81 0.34
CA LYS A 4 13.62 30.50 1.36
C LYS A 4 15.07 30.03 1.33
N THR A 5 15.30 28.76 1.04
CA THR A 5 16.66 28.18 1.02
C THR A 5 17.26 28.22 -0.37
N LYS A 6 18.60 28.20 -0.46
CA LYS A 6 19.33 28.11 -1.74
C LYS A 6 18.87 26.90 -2.57
N LEU A 7 18.68 25.75 -1.92
CA LEU A 7 18.15 24.53 -2.53
C LEU A 7 16.78 24.78 -3.18
N GLN A 8 15.84 25.39 -2.45
CA GLN A 8 14.50 25.67 -2.96
C GLN A 8 14.52 26.64 -4.14
N MET A 9 15.38 27.67 -4.10
CA MET A 9 15.53 28.61 -5.21
C MET A 9 16.08 27.91 -6.46
N GLU A 10 17.09 27.06 -6.30
CA GLU A 10 17.65 26.27 -7.41
C GLU A 10 16.60 25.33 -8.03
N ILE A 11 15.80 24.66 -7.20
CA ILE A 11 14.76 23.74 -7.64
C ILE A 11 13.62 24.47 -8.36
N VAL A 12 13.12 25.59 -7.82
CA VAL A 12 12.07 26.39 -8.49
C VAL A 12 12.56 26.92 -9.84
N ASN A 13 13.81 27.39 -9.91
CA ASN A 13 14.40 27.84 -11.17
C ASN A 13 14.67 26.68 -12.14
N GLY A 14 15.05 25.51 -11.64
CA GLY A 14 15.25 24.30 -12.42
C GLY A 14 13.95 23.78 -13.03
N SER A 15 12.87 23.77 -12.25
CA SER A 15 11.52 23.37 -12.69
C SER A 15 11.05 24.13 -13.93
N ARG A 16 11.25 25.45 -13.95
CA ARG A 16 10.91 26.32 -15.09
C ARG A 16 11.71 26.04 -16.36
N LYS A 17 12.89 25.40 -16.24
CA LYS A 17 13.79 25.08 -17.35
C LYS A 17 13.62 23.65 -17.86
N LEU A 18 12.81 22.83 -17.20
CA LEU A 18 12.52 21.48 -17.69
C LEU A 18 11.68 21.56 -18.97
N ALA A 19 12.04 20.75 -19.95
CA ALA A 19 11.24 20.61 -21.16
C ALA A 19 9.83 20.08 -20.81
N PRO A 20 8.78 20.52 -21.52
CA PRO A 20 7.45 19.93 -21.39
C PRO A 20 7.45 18.45 -21.80
N VAL A 21 6.37 17.74 -21.49
CA VAL A 21 6.20 16.35 -21.91
C VAL A 21 6.23 16.25 -23.44
N SER A 22 7.14 15.43 -23.96
CA SER A 22 7.32 15.25 -25.40
C SER A 22 6.17 14.45 -26.03
N GLU A 23 5.94 14.62 -27.32
CA GLU A 23 4.91 13.84 -28.05
C GLU A 23 5.14 12.33 -27.98
N ALA A 24 6.39 11.87 -27.92
CA ALA A 24 6.70 10.46 -27.71
C ALA A 24 6.23 9.96 -26.33
N GLN A 25 6.44 10.75 -25.28
CA GLN A 25 5.97 10.44 -23.93
C GLN A 25 4.44 10.48 -23.84
N LYS A 26 3.78 11.45 -24.48
CA LYS A 26 2.32 11.52 -24.54
C LYS A 26 1.72 10.29 -25.20
N ARG A 27 2.21 9.90 -26.39
CA ARG A 27 1.75 8.69 -27.09
C ARG A 27 1.94 7.43 -26.25
N TYR A 28 3.06 7.33 -25.52
CA TYR A 28 3.31 6.23 -24.61
C TYR A 28 2.30 6.21 -23.45
N ALA A 29 2.07 7.37 -22.81
CA ALA A 29 1.10 7.49 -21.73
C ALA A 29 -0.31 7.08 -22.18
N TYR A 30 -0.79 7.59 -23.31
CA TYR A 30 -2.15 7.29 -23.81
C TYR A 30 -2.37 5.81 -24.11
N LYS A 31 -1.30 5.10 -24.50
CA LYS A 31 -1.33 3.68 -24.83
C LYS A 31 -1.19 2.75 -23.62
N HIS A 32 -0.50 3.19 -22.57
CA HIS A 32 -0.08 2.30 -21.48
C HIS A 32 -0.70 2.65 -20.12
N CYS A 33 -1.23 3.85 -19.94
CA CYS A 33 -1.92 4.22 -18.69
C CYS A 33 -3.30 3.56 -18.56
N PHE A 34 -3.98 3.28 -19.67
CA PHE A 34 -5.39 2.88 -19.63
C PHE A 34 -5.61 1.49 -20.21
N VAL A 35 -6.63 0.82 -19.68
CA VAL A 35 -7.27 -0.28 -20.40
C VAL A 35 -8.06 0.32 -21.56
N HIS A 36 -7.90 -0.26 -22.74
CA HIS A 36 -8.59 0.15 -23.94
C HIS A 36 -9.84 -0.68 -24.15
N TYR A 37 -10.92 -0.04 -24.64
CA TYR A 37 -12.24 -0.63 -24.61
C TYR A 37 -12.94 -0.63 -25.98
N PHE A 38 -13.85 -1.58 -26.16
CA PHE A 38 -14.85 -1.56 -27.22
C PHE A 38 -16.25 -1.80 -26.65
N LYS A 39 -17.26 -1.31 -27.37
CA LYS A 39 -18.67 -1.63 -27.07
C LYS A 39 -19.26 -2.46 -28.18
N ARG A 40 -20.21 -3.33 -27.83
CA ARG A 40 -21.02 -4.06 -28.80
C ARG A 40 -22.49 -3.65 -28.69
N ASP A 41 -23.17 -3.50 -29.82
CA ASP A 41 -24.63 -3.33 -29.84
C ASP A 41 -25.37 -4.67 -29.98
N ALA A 42 -26.69 -4.65 -29.80
CA ALA A 42 -27.52 -5.85 -29.94
C ALA A 42 -27.54 -6.43 -31.37
N LYS A 43 -27.07 -5.68 -32.38
CA LYS A 43 -26.98 -6.13 -33.79
C LYS A 43 -25.63 -6.79 -34.10
N GLY A 44 -24.72 -6.85 -33.13
CA GLY A 44 -23.38 -7.42 -33.27
C GLY A 44 -22.32 -6.46 -33.80
N ASN A 45 -22.61 -5.16 -33.91
CA ASN A 45 -21.59 -4.18 -34.29
C ASN A 45 -20.72 -3.83 -33.10
N CYS A 46 -19.41 -3.88 -33.31
CA CYS A 46 -18.38 -3.52 -32.37
C CYS A 46 -17.85 -2.10 -32.66
N PHE A 47 -17.66 -1.31 -31.61
CA PHE A 47 -17.24 0.09 -31.68
C PHE A 47 -15.98 0.27 -30.83
N CYS A 48 -14.86 0.64 -31.45
CA CYS A 48 -13.63 0.95 -30.73
C CYS A 48 -13.78 2.31 -30.03
N LEU A 49 -13.53 2.35 -28.73
CA LEU A 49 -13.61 3.60 -27.96
C LEU A 49 -12.36 4.47 -28.10
N ASP A 50 -11.25 3.94 -28.63
CA ASP A 50 -10.02 4.70 -28.85
C ASP A 50 -10.05 5.47 -30.18
N CYS A 51 -10.36 4.80 -31.29
CA CYS A 51 -10.33 5.41 -32.63
C CYS A 51 -11.73 5.71 -33.21
N GLY A 52 -12.80 5.28 -32.56
CA GLY A 52 -14.17 5.46 -33.05
C GLY A 52 -14.59 4.54 -34.20
N HIS A 53 -13.69 3.69 -34.70
CA HIS A 53 -13.98 2.77 -35.81
C HIS A 53 -15.04 1.73 -35.42
N THR A 54 -15.90 1.39 -36.37
CA THR A 54 -16.98 0.41 -36.21
C THR A 54 -16.79 -0.74 -37.17
N TRP A 55 -16.90 -1.97 -36.67
CA TRP A 55 -16.84 -3.19 -37.47
C TRP A 55 -17.86 -4.20 -36.96
N ARG A 56 -18.06 -5.28 -37.72
CA ARG A 56 -18.94 -6.37 -37.31
C ARG A 56 -18.09 -7.58 -36.93
N ASP A 57 -18.34 -8.13 -35.76
CA ASP A 57 -17.71 -9.37 -35.31
C ASP A 57 -18.81 -10.41 -35.06
N LYS A 58 -18.63 -11.61 -35.58
CA LYS A 58 -19.62 -12.70 -35.46
C LYS A 58 -19.47 -13.46 -34.15
N GLU A 59 -18.31 -13.37 -33.51
CA GLU A 59 -17.99 -14.13 -32.30
C GLU A 59 -18.20 -13.30 -31.03
N ASP A 60 -18.78 -13.92 -30.00
CA ASP A 60 -19.01 -13.27 -28.71
C ASP A 60 -17.73 -13.21 -27.85
N LYS A 61 -16.72 -12.50 -28.34
CA LYS A 61 -15.46 -12.33 -27.61
C LYS A 61 -15.53 -11.21 -26.59
N LYS A 62 -14.94 -11.45 -25.41
CA LYS A 62 -14.72 -10.43 -24.36
C LYS A 62 -13.53 -9.52 -24.66
N ASN A 63 -12.57 -9.99 -25.46
CA ASN A 63 -11.37 -9.26 -25.86
C ASN A 63 -11.20 -9.36 -27.38
N CYS A 64 -10.79 -8.28 -28.03
CA CYS A 64 -10.50 -8.27 -29.46
C CYS A 64 -9.39 -7.29 -29.81
N LYS A 65 -8.89 -7.33 -31.04
CA LYS A 65 -7.96 -6.32 -31.57
C LYS A 65 -8.70 -5.43 -32.55
N CYS A 66 -8.57 -4.12 -32.41
CA CYS A 66 -9.19 -3.19 -33.35
C CYS A 66 -8.61 -3.37 -34.76
N PRO A 67 -9.43 -3.56 -35.81
CA PRO A 67 -8.93 -3.69 -37.17
C PRO A 67 -8.32 -2.39 -37.73
N HIS A 68 -8.68 -1.23 -37.16
CA HIS A 68 -8.21 0.08 -37.64
C HIS A 68 -6.97 0.57 -36.89
N CYS A 69 -7.02 0.67 -35.56
CA CYS A 69 -5.88 1.18 -34.77
C CYS A 69 -4.95 0.09 -34.22
N GLY A 70 -5.31 -1.19 -34.37
CA GLY A 70 -4.50 -2.31 -33.89
C GLY A 70 -4.43 -2.45 -32.37
N MET A 71 -5.18 -1.65 -31.60
CA MET A 71 -5.18 -1.71 -30.13
C MET A 71 -5.89 -2.98 -29.63
N ASN A 72 -5.42 -3.55 -28.53
CA ASN A 72 -6.09 -4.64 -27.83
C ASN A 72 -7.20 -4.06 -26.94
N LEU A 73 -8.44 -4.43 -27.21
CA LEU A 73 -9.64 -3.87 -26.59
C LEU A 73 -10.35 -4.91 -25.72
N LYS A 74 -10.84 -4.46 -24.56
CA LYS A 74 -11.71 -5.21 -23.66
C LYS A 74 -13.17 -4.75 -23.81
N LEU A 75 -14.11 -5.68 -23.68
CA LEU A 75 -15.54 -5.37 -23.79
C LEU A 75 -15.98 -4.51 -22.60
N GLU A 76 -16.57 -3.36 -22.89
CA GLU A 76 -17.19 -2.46 -21.91
C GLU A 76 -18.70 -2.66 -21.89
N ASN A 77 -19.20 -3.31 -20.84
CA ASN A 77 -20.63 -3.65 -20.70
C ASN A 77 -21.49 -2.49 -20.19
N SER A 78 -20.89 -1.36 -19.80
CA SER A 78 -21.65 -0.23 -19.28
C SER A 78 -22.54 0.42 -20.33
N ARG A 79 -23.78 0.78 -19.92
CA ARG A 79 -24.72 1.58 -20.71
C ARG A 79 -24.31 3.07 -20.79
N LYS A 80 -23.31 3.51 -20.02
CA LYS A 80 -22.87 4.92 -20.01
C LYS A 80 -22.40 5.36 -21.40
N ARG A 81 -22.90 6.50 -21.88
CA ARG A 81 -22.54 7.05 -23.21
C ARG A 81 -21.12 7.63 -23.25
N THR A 82 -20.67 8.16 -22.10
CA THR A 82 -19.32 8.73 -21.90
C THR A 82 -18.72 8.11 -20.64
N ALA A 83 -17.43 7.82 -20.68
CA ALA A 83 -16.63 7.45 -19.51
C ALA A 83 -15.39 8.33 -19.44
N ILE A 84 -14.97 8.66 -18.21
CA ILE A 84 -13.74 9.42 -17.96
C ILE A 84 -12.91 8.58 -17.00
N TYR A 85 -11.66 8.33 -17.38
CA TYR A 85 -10.67 7.65 -16.56
C TYR A 85 -9.52 8.60 -16.30
N LYS A 86 -8.91 8.51 -15.12
CA LYS A 86 -7.78 9.32 -14.70
C LYS A 86 -6.69 8.42 -14.19
N GLU A 87 -5.48 8.60 -14.68
CA GLU A 87 -4.32 7.79 -14.30
C GLU A 87 -3.07 8.65 -14.24
N TYR A 88 -2.08 8.22 -13.46
CA TYR A 88 -0.79 8.89 -13.39
C TYR A 88 0.23 8.25 -14.33
N PHE A 89 0.91 9.10 -15.09
CA PHE A 89 2.08 8.76 -15.90
C PHE A 89 3.34 9.36 -15.25
N CYS A 90 4.43 8.60 -15.18
CA CYS A 90 5.66 9.07 -14.57
C CYS A 90 6.81 9.17 -15.57
N VAL A 91 7.57 10.26 -15.51
CA VAL A 91 8.83 10.45 -16.24
C VAL A 91 9.95 10.69 -15.23
N ILE A 92 11.01 9.88 -15.34
CA ILE A 92 12.19 9.95 -14.48
C ILE A 92 13.34 10.57 -15.26
N THR A 93 13.83 11.71 -14.80
CA THR A 93 14.92 12.45 -15.45
C THR A 93 15.88 13.03 -14.41
N THR A 94 16.99 13.58 -14.88
CA THR A 94 17.91 14.39 -14.07
C THR A 94 17.91 15.83 -14.55
N TYR A 95 18.26 16.75 -13.65
CA TYR A 95 18.58 18.13 -13.99
C TYR A 95 19.76 18.59 -13.15
N LYS A 96 20.90 18.84 -13.80
CA LYS A 96 22.19 19.04 -13.12
C LYS A 96 22.46 17.90 -12.12
N GLN A 97 22.69 18.21 -10.85
CA GLN A 97 22.94 17.26 -9.77
C GLN A 97 21.66 16.65 -9.15
N TYR A 98 20.47 17.02 -9.63
CA TYR A 98 19.21 16.60 -9.03
C TYR A 98 18.59 15.44 -9.78
N GLN A 99 18.11 14.46 -9.03
CA GLN A 99 17.13 13.49 -9.50
C GLN A 99 15.76 14.17 -9.54
N VAL A 100 15.04 14.05 -10.66
CA VAL A 100 13.71 14.63 -10.85
C VAL A 100 12.72 13.56 -11.27
N ILE A 101 11.66 13.41 -10.50
CA ILE A 101 10.55 12.50 -10.78
C ILE A 101 9.33 13.36 -11.07
N ARG A 102 8.77 13.22 -12.27
CA ARG A 102 7.68 14.05 -12.77
C ARG A 102 6.43 13.19 -12.93
N PHE A 103 5.38 13.54 -12.20
CA PHE A 103 4.09 12.87 -12.28
C PHE A 103 3.12 13.72 -13.09
N PHE A 104 2.58 13.11 -14.14
CA PHE A 104 1.59 13.70 -15.02
C PHE A 104 0.24 13.05 -14.77
N MET A 105 -0.77 13.87 -14.50
CA MET A 105 -2.15 13.40 -14.53
C MET A 105 -2.59 13.27 -15.99
N VAL A 106 -3.12 12.11 -16.35
CA VAL A 106 -3.65 11.82 -17.67
C VAL A 106 -5.13 11.54 -17.54
N ASP A 107 -5.95 12.33 -18.23
CA ASP A 107 -7.39 12.13 -18.32
C ASP A 107 -7.72 11.53 -19.69
N CYS A 108 -8.48 10.44 -19.70
CA CYS A 108 -8.99 9.78 -20.91
C CYS A 108 -10.51 9.85 -20.94
N ARG A 109 -11.07 10.54 -21.94
CA ARG A 109 -12.51 10.62 -22.15
C ARG A 109 -12.91 9.76 -23.35
N LEU A 110 -13.66 8.71 -23.06
CA LEU A 110 -14.19 7.78 -24.05
C LEU A 110 -15.65 8.12 -24.35
N LYS A 111 -16.01 8.19 -25.64
CA LYS A 111 -17.38 8.41 -26.10
C LYS A 111 -17.69 7.50 -27.28
N LYS A 112 -18.84 6.82 -27.23
CA LYS A 112 -19.27 5.97 -28.35
C LYS A 112 -19.34 6.79 -29.65
N GLY A 113 -18.69 6.31 -30.70
CA GLY A 113 -18.71 6.92 -32.04
C GLY A 113 -17.79 8.12 -32.21
N SER A 114 -16.88 8.39 -31.28
CA SER A 114 -15.85 9.42 -31.41
C SER A 114 -14.50 8.87 -30.94
N PRO A 115 -13.37 9.34 -31.49
CA PRO A 115 -12.06 9.01 -30.96
C PRO A 115 -11.93 9.42 -29.49
N ALA A 116 -11.10 8.69 -28.75
CA ALA A 116 -10.75 9.03 -27.37
C ALA A 116 -10.09 10.41 -27.32
N ASN A 117 -10.54 11.23 -26.37
CA ASN A 117 -9.92 12.52 -26.10
C ASN A 117 -9.03 12.41 -24.86
N TYR A 118 -7.76 12.79 -25.01
CA TYR A 118 -6.78 12.73 -23.95
C TYR A 118 -6.36 14.13 -23.52
N PHE A 119 -6.20 14.30 -22.21
CA PHE A 119 -5.59 15.48 -21.61
C PHE A 119 -4.45 15.03 -20.71
N ILE A 120 -3.35 15.77 -20.72
CA ILE A 120 -2.18 15.48 -19.88
C ILE A 120 -1.64 16.76 -19.29
N ILE A 121 -1.40 16.75 -17.98
CA ILE A 121 -0.85 17.89 -17.25
C ILE A 121 0.15 17.40 -16.20
N GLU A 122 1.24 18.14 -16.03
CA GLU A 122 2.20 17.87 -14.96
C GLU A 122 1.64 18.30 -13.62
N ALA A 123 1.34 17.34 -12.76
CA ALA A 123 0.69 17.57 -11.47
C ALA A 123 1.70 17.76 -10.33
N VAL A 124 2.77 16.95 -10.31
CA VAL A 124 3.75 16.91 -9.22
C VAL A 124 5.16 16.71 -9.77
N GLN A 125 6.13 17.40 -9.18
CA GLN A 125 7.56 17.17 -9.35
C GLN A 125 8.22 16.90 -8.00
N CYS A 126 8.88 15.76 -7.88
CA CYS A 126 9.72 15.42 -6.74
C CYS A 126 11.19 15.59 -7.13
N TRP A 127 11.88 16.48 -6.44
CA TRP A 127 13.29 16.79 -6.65
C TRP A 127 14.11 16.24 -5.49
N MET A 128 15.23 15.59 -5.78
CA MET A 128 16.12 14.99 -4.78
C MET A 128 17.57 15.30 -5.11
N ASN A 129 18.36 15.69 -4.10
CA ASN A 129 19.81 15.77 -4.24
C ASN A 129 20.47 14.42 -3.92
N LYS A 130 21.80 14.35 -4.06
CA LYS A 130 22.59 13.14 -3.78
C LYS A 130 22.55 12.69 -2.32
N GLU A 131 22.24 13.59 -1.38
CA GLU A 131 22.06 13.28 0.04
C GLU A 131 20.63 12.81 0.37
N GLY A 132 19.73 12.71 -0.61
CA GLY A 132 18.34 12.29 -0.42
C GLY A 132 17.42 13.36 0.17
N LYS A 133 17.89 14.62 0.29
CA LYS A 133 17.04 15.75 0.66
C LYS A 133 16.09 16.07 -0.48
N THR A 134 14.80 16.09 -0.16
CA THR A 134 13.73 16.24 -1.15
C THR A 134 13.00 17.57 -1.04
N GLU A 135 12.61 18.14 -2.18
CA GLU A 135 11.61 19.21 -2.25
C GLU A 135 10.54 18.82 -3.29
N THR A 136 9.30 19.24 -3.07
CA THR A 136 8.17 18.89 -3.94
C THR A 136 7.52 20.15 -4.49
N LEU A 137 7.31 20.19 -5.80
CA LEU A 137 6.44 21.15 -6.46
C LEU A 137 5.16 20.45 -6.89
N SER A 138 4.02 21.10 -6.73
CA SER A 138 2.76 20.58 -7.24
C SER A 138 1.83 21.69 -7.68
N LEU A 139 0.87 21.33 -8.54
CA LEU A 139 -0.32 22.12 -8.75
C LEU A 139 -1.02 22.36 -7.41
N LEU A 140 -1.77 23.45 -7.34
CA LEU A 140 -2.68 23.66 -6.23
C LEU A 140 -3.73 22.54 -6.27
N ARG A 141 -4.12 22.07 -5.09
CA ARG A 141 -5.17 21.05 -4.95
C ARG A 141 -6.35 21.67 -4.23
N GLY A 142 -7.55 21.31 -4.64
CA GLY A 142 -8.75 21.57 -3.84
C GLY A 142 -8.70 20.81 -2.52
N MET A 143 -9.19 21.43 -1.44
CA MET A 143 -9.39 20.72 -0.18
C MET A 143 -10.55 19.74 -0.35
N SER A 144 -10.25 18.45 -0.45
CA SER A 144 -11.24 17.38 -0.49
C SER A 144 -10.87 16.30 0.53
N ILE A 145 -11.89 15.82 1.24
CA ILE A 145 -11.82 14.68 2.17
C ILE A 145 -11.87 13.35 1.41
N PHE A 146 -12.45 13.34 0.20
CA PHE A 146 -12.70 12.12 -0.58
C PHE A 146 -11.72 11.89 -1.73
N TYR A 147 -11.07 12.95 -2.23
CA TYR A 147 -10.23 12.88 -3.42
C TYR A 147 -8.84 13.48 -3.17
N TYR A 148 -7.81 12.64 -3.28
CA TYR A 148 -6.40 13.06 -3.13
C TYR A 148 -5.85 13.74 -4.41
N ASP A 149 -6.49 13.54 -5.55
CA ASP A 149 -6.07 13.94 -6.89
C ASP A 149 -6.88 15.11 -7.49
N ALA A 150 -7.53 15.90 -6.62
CA ALA A 150 -8.32 17.09 -6.99
C ALA A 150 -7.44 18.31 -7.37
N TRP A 151 -6.56 18.16 -8.37
CA TRP A 151 -5.67 19.22 -8.85
C TRP A 151 -6.44 20.33 -9.57
N ILE A 152 -6.04 21.58 -9.32
CA ILE A 152 -6.55 22.76 -10.01
C ILE A 152 -5.67 22.97 -11.24
N TYR A 153 -6.14 22.51 -12.40
CA TYR A 153 -5.35 22.50 -13.65
C TYR A 153 -4.93 23.90 -14.12
N GLY A 154 -5.62 24.96 -13.71
CA GLY A 154 -5.25 26.35 -14.01
C GLY A 154 -4.19 26.95 -13.07
N SER A 155 -3.75 26.22 -12.05
CA SER A 155 -2.75 26.69 -11.09
C SER A 155 -1.32 26.44 -11.59
N SER A 156 -0.34 27.14 -11.00
CA SER A 156 1.08 26.92 -11.29
C SER A 156 1.68 25.80 -10.44
N LEU A 157 2.71 25.13 -10.97
CA LEU A 157 3.58 24.25 -10.19
C LEU A 157 4.37 25.09 -9.18
N GLU A 158 4.03 24.96 -7.91
CA GLU A 158 4.66 25.73 -6.84
C GLU A 158 5.23 24.81 -5.77
N LEU A 159 6.27 25.30 -5.08
CA LEU A 159 6.86 24.63 -3.94
C LEU A 159 5.82 24.42 -2.82
N ARG A 160 5.73 23.17 -2.35
CA ARG A 160 4.84 22.75 -1.26
C ARG A 160 5.63 22.39 -0.02
N LYS A 161 5.12 22.81 1.14
CA LYS A 161 5.71 22.42 2.42
C LYS A 161 5.31 20.97 2.69
N ARG A 162 6.30 20.08 2.78
CA ARG A 162 6.09 18.73 3.30
C ARG A 162 5.70 18.80 4.77
N ASN A 163 4.66 18.08 5.14
CA ASN A 163 4.18 17.95 6.50
C ASN A 163 3.89 16.47 6.71
N VAL A 164 4.32 15.91 7.84
CA VAL A 164 4.30 14.47 8.14
C VAL A 164 2.91 13.84 7.93
N HIS A 165 1.82 14.59 8.18
CA HIS A 165 0.45 14.12 7.98
C HIS A 165 -0.06 14.24 6.52
N HIS A 166 0.58 15.05 5.68
CA HIS A 166 0.17 15.36 4.31
C HIS A 166 1.13 14.79 3.25
N ASP A 167 2.28 14.23 3.63
CA ASP A 167 3.29 13.77 2.68
C ASP A 167 2.81 12.61 1.79
N ARG A 168 1.89 11.77 2.29
CA ARG A 168 1.32 10.65 1.54
C ARG A 168 0.60 11.08 0.25
N ILE A 169 0.13 12.33 0.16
CA ILE A 169 -0.55 12.81 -1.06
C ILE A 169 0.39 12.91 -2.27
N TYR A 170 1.71 12.93 -2.02
CA TYR A 170 2.74 12.99 -3.05
C TYR A 170 3.41 11.64 -3.29
N ASP A 171 3.05 10.60 -2.51
CA ASP A 171 3.49 9.23 -2.72
C ASP A 171 2.63 8.57 -3.82
N ILE A 172 2.72 9.12 -5.03
CA ILE A 172 1.92 8.71 -6.18
C ILE A 172 2.51 7.44 -6.79
N CYS A 173 1.74 6.36 -6.80
CA CYS A 173 2.02 5.17 -7.60
C CYS A 173 1.48 5.38 -9.02
N PRO A 174 2.34 5.57 -10.03
CA PRO A 174 1.89 5.77 -11.40
C PRO A 174 1.41 4.46 -12.01
N ALA A 175 0.41 4.54 -12.89
CA ALA A 175 -0.01 3.40 -13.71
C ALA A 175 1.12 2.89 -14.61
N VAL A 176 1.95 3.82 -15.12
CA VAL A 176 3.13 3.46 -15.89
C VAL A 176 4.26 4.50 -15.77
N ILE A 177 5.49 4.02 -15.82
CA ILE A 177 6.71 4.83 -15.87
C ILE A 177 7.27 4.79 -17.29
N TYR A 178 7.70 5.93 -17.82
CA TYR A 178 8.35 6.01 -19.13
C TYR A 178 9.68 5.23 -19.13
N PRO A 179 9.90 4.29 -20.07
CA PRO A 179 11.02 3.35 -20.00
C PRO A 179 12.40 4.01 -20.14
N ARG A 180 12.49 5.12 -20.87
CA ARG A 180 13.75 5.87 -21.00
C ARG A 180 13.91 6.81 -19.82
N MET A 181 14.51 6.29 -18.75
CA MET A 181 14.80 7.02 -17.52
C MET A 181 16.24 7.56 -17.50
N LYS A 182 16.43 8.73 -16.87
CA LYS A 182 17.75 9.22 -16.47
C LYS A 182 17.84 9.24 -14.96
N VAL A 183 18.93 8.67 -14.44
CA VAL A 183 19.14 8.46 -13.01
C VAL A 183 20.49 9.03 -12.62
N ILE A 184 20.59 9.66 -11.45
CA ILE A 184 21.87 10.14 -10.92
C ILE A 184 22.81 8.97 -10.58
N PRO A 185 24.14 9.13 -10.72
CA PRO A 185 25.10 8.05 -10.50
C PRO A 185 25.00 7.40 -9.11
N GLU A 186 24.64 8.17 -8.09
CA GLU A 186 24.51 7.70 -6.71
C GLU A 186 23.43 6.62 -6.55
N LEU A 187 22.30 6.75 -7.25
CA LEU A 187 21.25 5.73 -7.22
C LEU A 187 21.68 4.44 -7.91
N THR A 188 22.42 4.54 -9.03
CA THR A 188 23.02 3.37 -9.70
C THR A 188 24.06 2.72 -8.80
N ARG A 189 24.93 3.50 -8.16
CA ARG A 189 25.91 3.01 -7.17
C ARG A 189 25.22 2.30 -5.99
N ASN A 190 24.10 2.84 -5.52
CA ASN A 190 23.30 2.25 -4.45
C ASN A 190 22.44 1.07 -4.93
N GLY A 191 22.63 0.61 -6.17
CA GLY A 191 22.17 -0.68 -6.66
C GLY A 191 20.97 -0.64 -7.59
N PHE A 192 20.36 0.52 -7.85
CA PHE A 192 19.14 0.60 -8.68
C PHE A 192 19.35 0.04 -10.10
N LYS A 193 18.50 -0.92 -10.48
CA LYS A 193 18.57 -1.65 -11.78
C LYS A 193 17.47 -1.27 -12.78
N GLY A 194 16.75 -0.18 -12.56
CA GLY A 194 15.73 0.30 -13.52
C GLY A 194 14.30 -0.17 -13.27
N ALA A 195 14.02 -0.89 -12.17
CA ALA A 195 12.69 -1.40 -11.82
C ALA A 195 12.25 -0.94 -10.42
N PHE A 196 10.95 -0.67 -10.27
CA PHE A 196 10.35 -0.14 -9.03
C PHE A 196 9.45 -1.13 -8.29
N TYR A 197 9.15 -2.30 -8.83
CA TYR A 197 8.38 -3.36 -8.13
C TYR A 197 7.05 -2.85 -7.52
N ASP A 198 6.29 -2.06 -8.28
CA ASP A 198 5.03 -1.42 -7.84
C ASP A 198 5.15 -0.43 -6.67
N ILE A 199 6.37 0.00 -6.36
CA ILE A 199 6.67 1.02 -5.36
C ILE A 199 6.65 2.40 -6.00
N CYS A 200 6.14 3.38 -5.24
CA CYS A 200 6.27 4.80 -5.58
C CYS A 200 7.75 5.19 -5.85
N PRO A 201 8.09 5.70 -7.06
CA PRO A 201 9.46 6.00 -7.42
C PRO A 201 10.15 7.01 -6.49
N SER A 202 9.40 7.97 -5.93
CA SER A 202 9.97 8.95 -5.01
C SER A 202 10.37 8.32 -3.69
N SER A 203 9.52 7.50 -3.10
CA SER A 203 9.81 6.84 -1.83
C SER A 203 10.97 5.86 -2.00
N PHE A 204 11.01 5.15 -3.13
CA PHE A 204 12.07 4.21 -3.46
C PHE A 204 13.45 4.91 -3.55
N PHE A 205 13.56 5.97 -4.36
CA PHE A 205 14.83 6.70 -4.52
C PHE A 205 15.26 7.43 -3.25
N MET A 206 14.34 8.07 -2.55
CA MET A 206 14.65 8.73 -1.28
C MET A 206 15.25 7.72 -0.31
N THR A 207 14.61 6.57 -0.13
CA THR A 207 15.09 5.52 0.79
C THR A 207 16.47 4.99 0.42
N LEU A 208 16.74 4.74 -0.87
CA LEU A 208 18.07 4.31 -1.31
C LEU A 208 19.15 5.37 -1.09
N LEU A 209 18.81 6.66 -1.08
CA LEU A 209 19.78 7.74 -0.86
C LEU A 209 20.01 8.04 0.62
N THR A 210 19.01 7.83 1.47
CA THR A 210 19.07 8.24 2.89
C THR A 210 19.42 7.12 3.87
N ASP A 211 19.09 5.86 3.55
CA ASP A 211 19.30 4.73 4.48
C ASP A 211 20.18 3.63 3.86
N ASN A 212 21.41 3.54 4.35
CA ASN A 212 22.38 2.54 3.91
C ASN A 212 21.95 1.09 4.21
N ARG A 213 21.09 0.87 5.20
CA ARG A 213 20.57 -0.46 5.53
C ARG A 213 19.59 -0.93 4.47
N MET A 214 18.80 -0.01 3.93
CA MET A 214 17.86 -0.27 2.83
C MET A 214 18.62 -0.57 1.53
N GLU A 215 19.72 0.14 1.27
CA GLU A 215 20.66 -0.21 0.20
C GLU A 215 21.19 -1.65 0.35
N ILE A 216 21.65 -2.03 1.55
CA ILE A 216 22.17 -3.38 1.82
C ILE A 216 21.09 -4.45 1.56
N LEU A 217 19.89 -4.27 2.12
CA LEU A 217 18.76 -5.17 1.88
C LEU A 217 18.46 -5.32 0.39
N TYR A 218 18.46 -4.20 -0.33
CA TYR A 218 18.18 -4.19 -1.75
C TYR A 218 19.24 -4.96 -2.55
N LYS A 219 20.53 -4.68 -2.30
CA LYS A 219 21.66 -5.35 -2.97
C LYS A 219 21.75 -6.83 -2.63
N ALA A 220 21.40 -7.21 -1.41
CA ALA A 220 21.37 -8.60 -0.96
C ALA A 220 20.16 -9.39 -1.46
N GLY A 221 19.27 -8.79 -2.26
CA GLY A 221 18.08 -9.47 -2.79
C GLY A 221 16.95 -9.69 -1.78
N GLN A 222 17.03 -9.08 -0.59
CA GLN A 222 16.01 -9.17 0.46
C GLN A 222 14.81 -8.26 0.17
N MET A 223 14.16 -8.46 -0.98
CA MET A 223 13.09 -7.57 -1.49
C MET A 223 11.88 -7.53 -0.54
N ASN A 224 11.47 -8.66 0.04
CA ASN A 224 10.31 -8.69 0.92
C ASN A 224 10.54 -7.86 2.19
N LEU A 225 11.71 -7.97 2.82
CA LEU A 225 12.08 -7.11 3.95
C LEU A 225 12.21 -5.64 3.53
N PHE A 226 12.83 -5.37 2.38
CA PHE A 226 12.94 -4.02 1.84
C PHE A 226 11.56 -3.36 1.69
N LEU A 227 10.58 -4.08 1.14
CA LEU A 227 9.21 -3.59 0.98
C LEU A 227 8.57 -3.27 2.34
N ARG A 228 8.68 -4.18 3.33
CA ARG A 228 8.04 -3.98 4.64
C ARG A 228 8.63 -2.84 5.46
N PHE A 229 9.94 -2.61 5.39
CA PHE A 229 10.55 -1.46 6.02
C PHE A 229 10.23 -0.16 5.28
N LEU A 230 10.08 -0.20 3.95
CA LEU A 230 9.69 0.98 3.17
C LEU A 230 8.27 1.45 3.50
N GLU A 231 7.33 0.52 3.73
CA GLU A 231 5.96 0.80 4.19
C GLU A 231 5.91 1.43 5.59
N ARG A 232 7.04 1.47 6.31
CA ARG A 232 7.18 1.96 7.70
C ARG A 232 6.26 1.25 8.70
N LYS A 233 5.83 0.02 8.40
CA LYS A 233 5.06 -0.82 9.33
C LYS A 233 5.93 -1.26 10.51
N TYR A 234 7.22 -1.48 10.27
CA TYR A 234 8.19 -1.93 11.26
C TYR A 234 9.41 -1.00 11.31
N GLY A 235 9.95 -0.79 12.51
CA GLY A 235 11.18 -0.01 12.70
C GLY A 235 12.41 -0.88 12.41
N ILE A 236 13.14 -0.57 11.33
CA ILE A 236 14.35 -1.32 10.93
C ILE A 236 15.39 -1.41 12.06
N ASP A 237 15.50 -0.40 12.93
CA ASP A 237 16.43 -0.38 14.07
C ASP A 237 16.27 -1.59 15.00
N LYS A 238 15.02 -1.96 15.30
CA LYS A 238 14.71 -3.10 16.17
C LYS A 238 15.23 -4.41 15.58
N TYR A 239 15.10 -4.57 14.26
CA TYR A 239 15.36 -5.85 13.58
C TYR A 239 16.76 -5.95 12.96
N TRP A 240 17.49 -4.83 12.82
CA TRP A 240 18.72 -4.78 12.03
C TRP A 240 19.81 -5.76 12.50
N THR A 241 19.91 -6.01 13.80
CA THR A 241 20.88 -6.98 14.34
C THR A 241 20.57 -8.40 13.85
N TYR A 242 19.30 -8.77 13.76
CA TYR A 242 18.86 -10.08 13.29
C TYR A 242 18.99 -10.21 11.77
N VAL A 243 18.62 -9.17 11.03
CA VAL A 243 18.83 -9.09 9.57
C VAL A 243 20.30 -9.31 9.23
N LYS A 244 21.25 -8.68 9.95
CA LYS A 244 22.69 -8.90 9.74
C LYS A 244 23.11 -10.36 9.91
N ILE A 245 22.48 -11.11 10.82
CA ILE A 245 22.77 -12.54 10.99
C ILE A 245 22.26 -13.29 9.76
N CYS A 246 21.01 -13.09 9.33
CA CYS A 246 20.48 -13.73 8.13
C CYS A 246 21.35 -13.47 6.89
N LEU A 247 21.81 -12.23 6.71
CA LEU A 247 22.70 -11.86 5.61
C LEU A 247 24.06 -12.58 5.65
N ARG A 248 24.61 -12.86 6.84
CA ARG A 248 25.88 -13.61 6.98
C ARG A 248 25.73 -15.10 6.69
N HIS A 249 24.51 -15.62 6.76
CA HIS A 249 24.19 -17.02 6.53
C HIS A 249 23.48 -17.25 5.19
N ASP A 250 23.52 -16.25 4.29
CA ASP A 250 22.85 -16.29 2.98
C ASP A 250 21.36 -16.66 3.04
N TYR A 251 20.70 -16.33 4.16
CA TYR A 251 19.31 -16.69 4.41
C TYR A 251 18.36 -15.65 3.80
N VAL A 252 17.58 -16.05 2.80
CA VAL A 252 16.59 -15.21 2.12
C VAL A 252 15.23 -15.28 2.82
N ILE A 253 14.70 -14.14 3.24
CA ILE A 253 13.42 -14.06 3.93
C ILE A 253 12.30 -13.90 2.89
N HIS A 254 11.53 -14.98 2.71
CA HIS A 254 10.41 -15.02 1.77
C HIS A 254 9.15 -14.35 2.35
N ASP A 255 8.71 -14.76 3.54
CA ASP A 255 7.62 -14.11 4.26
C ASP A 255 8.19 -13.17 5.33
N ALA A 256 8.27 -11.89 4.99
CA ALA A 256 8.81 -10.87 5.88
C ALA A 256 7.89 -10.59 7.09
N ASP A 257 6.56 -10.61 6.93
CA ASP A 257 5.65 -10.36 8.05
C ASP A 257 5.74 -11.51 9.06
N LEU A 258 5.65 -12.76 8.58
CA LEU A 258 5.76 -13.94 9.43
C LEU A 258 7.14 -14.04 10.11
N TRP A 259 8.22 -13.73 9.39
CA TRP A 259 9.56 -13.77 9.97
C TRP A 259 9.78 -12.67 11.03
N LEU A 260 9.27 -11.46 10.81
CA LEU A 260 9.36 -10.38 11.81
C LEU A 260 8.58 -10.73 13.07
N ASP A 261 7.38 -11.30 12.91
CA ASP A 261 6.56 -11.80 14.03
C ASP A 261 7.26 -12.95 14.76
N TYR A 262 7.85 -13.90 14.02
CA TYR A 262 8.66 -14.98 14.59
C TYR A 262 9.84 -14.47 15.42
N VAL A 263 10.57 -13.47 14.93
CA VAL A 263 11.69 -12.85 15.66
C VAL A 263 11.22 -12.22 16.97
N ASP A 264 10.09 -11.51 16.94
CA ASP A 264 9.49 -10.94 18.15
C ASP A 264 9.15 -12.01 19.17
N MET A 265 8.56 -13.12 18.72
CA MET A 265 8.27 -14.25 19.58
C MET A 265 9.52 -14.91 20.18
N LEU A 266 10.62 -15.03 19.44
CA LEU A 266 11.89 -15.52 19.99
C LEU A 266 12.37 -14.63 21.14
N ILE A 267 12.32 -13.31 20.95
CA ILE A 267 12.73 -12.32 21.96
C ILE A 267 11.86 -12.42 23.21
N GLU A 268 10.53 -12.44 23.04
CA GLU A 268 9.56 -12.48 24.14
C GLU A 268 9.64 -13.77 24.96
N ASN A 269 9.86 -14.91 24.30
CA ASN A 269 10.04 -16.20 24.95
C ASN A 269 11.45 -16.40 25.54
N LYS A 270 12.31 -15.38 25.50
CA LYS A 270 13.71 -15.42 25.97
C LYS A 270 14.51 -16.54 25.31
N LEU A 271 14.18 -16.87 24.06
CA LEU A 271 14.97 -17.75 23.21
C LEU A 271 16.12 -16.94 22.60
N ASP A 272 17.20 -17.61 22.21
CA ASP A 272 18.36 -16.95 21.62
C ASP A 272 18.07 -16.55 20.16
N ALA A 273 17.44 -15.38 19.99
CA ALA A 273 17.16 -14.77 18.69
C ALA A 273 18.42 -14.37 17.91
N ARG A 274 19.63 -14.47 18.51
CA ARG A 274 20.90 -14.22 17.83
C ARG A 274 21.56 -15.49 17.32
N ASN A 275 21.06 -16.66 17.70
CA ASN A 275 21.57 -17.93 17.22
C ASN A 275 20.99 -18.22 15.82
N PRO A 276 21.85 -18.41 14.80
CA PRO A 276 21.42 -18.72 13.43
C PRO A 276 20.52 -19.95 13.33
N HIS A 277 20.70 -20.93 14.22
CA HIS A 277 19.88 -22.14 14.27
C HIS A 277 18.39 -21.83 14.47
N TYR A 278 18.07 -20.83 15.29
CA TYR A 278 16.69 -20.37 15.46
C TYR A 278 16.33 -19.34 14.40
N LEU A 279 17.21 -18.38 14.14
CA LEU A 279 16.85 -17.20 13.35
C LEU A 279 16.67 -17.48 11.85
N CYS A 280 17.34 -18.51 11.32
CA CYS A 280 17.33 -18.88 9.90
C CYS A 280 16.71 -20.28 9.71
N PRO A 281 15.41 -20.47 10.01
CA PRO A 281 14.77 -21.77 9.87
C PRO A 281 14.56 -22.12 8.40
N LEU A 282 14.62 -23.40 8.05
CA LEU A 282 14.27 -23.88 6.71
C LEU A 282 12.80 -23.60 6.36
N ASN A 283 11.91 -23.72 7.35
CA ASN A 283 10.49 -23.39 7.24
C ASN A 283 10.11 -22.43 8.38
N VAL A 284 9.83 -21.16 8.04
CA VAL A 284 9.46 -20.13 9.02
C VAL A 284 8.11 -20.45 9.66
N GLU A 285 7.16 -21.03 8.94
CA GLU A 285 5.83 -21.39 9.48
C GLU A 285 5.94 -22.44 10.57
N GLU A 286 6.69 -23.52 10.31
CA GLU A 286 6.90 -24.58 11.30
C GLU A 286 7.67 -24.07 12.52
N ALA A 287 8.71 -23.26 12.30
CA ALA A 287 9.50 -22.67 13.39
C ALA A 287 8.64 -21.72 14.24
N HIS A 288 7.79 -20.94 13.58
CA HIS A 288 6.82 -20.06 14.22
C HIS A 288 5.82 -20.85 15.05
N ASP A 289 5.18 -21.88 14.50
CA ASP A 289 4.21 -22.73 15.19
C ASP A 289 4.82 -23.48 16.38
N TRP A 290 6.09 -23.88 16.27
CA TRP A 290 6.83 -24.48 17.38
C TRP A 290 7.05 -23.49 18.53
N VAL A 291 7.41 -22.23 18.25
CA VAL A 291 7.51 -21.20 19.30
C VAL A 291 6.13 -20.90 19.86
N MET A 292 5.08 -20.85 19.03
CA MET A 292 3.69 -20.71 19.50
C MET A 292 3.31 -21.79 20.51
N GLY A 293 3.70 -23.05 20.25
CA GLY A 293 3.48 -24.16 21.19
C GLY A 293 4.25 -24.01 22.51
N LYS A 294 5.35 -23.26 22.51
CA LYS A 294 6.19 -22.98 23.68
C LYS A 294 5.79 -21.74 24.46
N CYS A 295 4.95 -20.86 23.90
CA CYS A 295 4.36 -19.73 24.59
C CYS A 295 3.57 -20.22 25.82
N LYS A 296 4.23 -20.27 26.98
CA LYS A 296 3.56 -20.52 28.26
C LYS A 296 2.59 -19.38 28.53
N LYS A 297 1.48 -19.66 29.23
CA LYS A 297 0.61 -18.63 29.83
C LYS A 297 1.46 -17.77 30.79
N LYS A 298 2.12 -16.74 30.28
CA LYS A 298 2.85 -15.75 31.05
C LYS A 298 2.31 -14.38 30.66
N TYR A 299 1.08 -14.13 31.07
CA TYR A 299 0.67 -12.77 31.37
C TYR A 299 0.82 -12.57 32.88
N SER A 300 1.29 -11.39 33.28
CA SER A 300 1.28 -11.03 34.69
C SER A 300 -0.12 -10.57 35.09
N GLU A 301 -0.47 -10.65 36.38
CA GLU A 301 -1.68 -9.99 36.90
C GLU A 301 -1.68 -8.49 36.57
N LYS A 302 -0.49 -7.89 36.43
CA LYS A 302 -0.34 -6.50 36.00
C LYS A 302 -0.80 -6.31 34.56
N ASP A 303 -0.38 -7.16 33.62
CA ASP A 303 -0.82 -7.06 32.21
C ASP A 303 -2.35 -7.20 32.09
N GLU A 304 -2.97 -8.07 32.90
CA GLU A 304 -4.43 -8.24 32.90
C GLU A 304 -5.13 -7.01 33.49
N LYS A 305 -4.61 -6.43 34.58
CA LYS A 305 -5.11 -5.17 35.13
C LYS A 305 -4.96 -4.00 34.14
N ASP A 306 -3.80 -3.89 33.49
CA ASP A 306 -3.52 -2.83 32.51
C ASP A 306 -4.47 -2.95 31.31
N TYR A 307 -4.72 -4.17 30.82
CA TYR A 307 -5.69 -4.42 29.75
C TYR A 307 -7.11 -4.03 30.15
N ILE A 308 -7.56 -4.47 31.33
CA ILE A 308 -8.90 -4.15 31.84
C ILE A 308 -9.02 -2.62 32.03
N ALA A 309 -8.01 -1.96 32.60
CA ALA A 309 -8.03 -0.51 32.75
C ALA A 309 -8.13 0.22 31.40
N ALA A 310 -7.41 -0.23 30.39
CA ALA A 310 -7.39 0.39 29.07
C ALA A 310 -8.68 0.12 28.27
N LYS A 311 -9.25 -1.08 28.36
CA LYS A 311 -10.28 -1.58 27.42
C LYS A 311 -11.64 -1.89 28.05
N SER A 312 -11.78 -1.85 29.38
CA SER A 312 -13.05 -2.17 30.08
C SER A 312 -14.26 -1.40 29.56
N ARG A 313 -14.07 -0.16 29.09
CA ARG A 313 -15.14 0.65 28.48
C ARG A 313 -15.80 -0.02 27.27
N PHE A 314 -15.10 -0.93 26.59
CA PHE A 314 -15.60 -1.68 25.44
C PHE A 314 -16.11 -3.08 25.79
N PHE A 315 -16.01 -3.51 27.05
CA PHE A 315 -16.50 -4.83 27.45
C PHE A 315 -18.04 -4.88 27.37
N ASN A 316 -18.55 -6.10 27.21
CA ASN A 316 -19.95 -6.44 26.90
C ASN A 316 -20.43 -5.91 25.55
N LEU A 317 -19.52 -5.48 24.68
CA LEU A 317 -19.86 -5.10 23.32
C LEU A 317 -19.88 -6.36 22.43
N SER A 318 -21.05 -6.64 21.87
CA SER A 318 -21.25 -7.72 20.93
C SER A 318 -22.23 -7.33 19.83
N PHE A 319 -22.05 -7.92 18.66
CA PHE A 319 -22.85 -7.71 17.46
C PHE A 319 -23.33 -9.06 16.95
N ALA A 320 -24.55 -9.11 16.43
CA ALA A 320 -25.12 -10.34 15.90
C ALA A 320 -25.78 -10.11 14.54
N ASP A 321 -25.56 -11.04 13.61
CA ASP A 321 -26.27 -11.15 12.34
C ASP A 321 -26.59 -12.62 12.06
N GLY A 322 -27.83 -13.01 12.40
CA GLY A 322 -28.28 -14.40 12.31
C GLY A 322 -27.43 -15.34 13.17
N ASN A 323 -26.68 -16.22 12.51
CA ASN A 323 -25.78 -17.18 13.16
C ASN A 323 -24.36 -16.65 13.42
N ILE A 324 -24.05 -15.42 13.00
CA ILE A 324 -22.77 -14.76 13.22
C ILE A 324 -22.85 -13.91 14.48
N MET A 325 -21.87 -14.04 15.37
CA MET A 325 -21.69 -13.18 16.53
C MET A 325 -20.26 -12.68 16.59
N VAL A 326 -20.07 -11.37 16.73
CA VAL A 326 -18.77 -10.73 16.94
C VAL A 326 -18.74 -10.12 18.33
N ARG A 327 -17.74 -10.44 19.14
CA ARG A 327 -17.62 -9.94 20.52
C ARG A 327 -16.21 -9.48 20.84
N VAL A 328 -16.07 -8.48 21.70
CA VAL A 328 -14.77 -8.04 22.21
C VAL A 328 -14.10 -9.16 23.03
N LEU A 329 -12.78 -9.29 22.93
CA LEU A 329 -12.00 -10.15 23.82
C LEU A 329 -11.79 -9.43 25.16
N GLU A 330 -12.32 -9.96 26.26
CA GLU A 330 -12.39 -9.23 27.53
C GLU A 330 -11.28 -9.61 28.52
N SER A 331 -10.57 -10.70 28.26
CA SER A 331 -9.51 -11.20 29.14
C SER A 331 -8.30 -11.69 28.37
N LEU A 332 -7.12 -11.70 28.99
CA LEU A 332 -5.91 -12.27 28.37
C LEU A 332 -6.05 -13.77 28.12
N SER A 333 -6.87 -14.44 28.93
CA SER A 333 -7.29 -15.83 28.72
C SER A 333 -8.04 -16.00 27.39
N ASP A 334 -8.88 -15.03 27.00
CA ASP A 334 -9.59 -15.09 25.73
C ASP A 334 -8.66 -14.88 24.54
N PHE A 335 -7.73 -13.94 24.61
CA PHE A 335 -6.67 -13.78 23.59
C PHE A 335 -5.89 -15.09 23.42
N TYR A 336 -5.49 -15.72 24.51
CA TYR A 336 -4.76 -16.99 24.47
C TYR A 336 -5.58 -18.10 23.81
N LYS A 337 -6.86 -18.24 24.17
CA LYS A 337 -7.77 -19.23 23.56
C LYS A 337 -8.02 -18.93 22.09
N GLU A 338 -8.14 -17.66 21.72
CA GLU A 338 -8.33 -17.19 20.35
C GLU A 338 -7.14 -17.60 19.48
N GLY A 339 -5.94 -17.13 19.87
CA GLY A 339 -4.72 -17.38 19.11
C GLY A 339 -4.36 -18.86 19.02
N LYS A 340 -4.63 -19.64 20.08
CA LYS A 340 -4.42 -21.10 20.07
C LYS A 340 -5.39 -21.82 19.12
N LEU A 341 -6.67 -21.43 19.10
CA LEU A 341 -7.70 -22.14 18.33
C LEU A 341 -7.62 -21.82 16.83
N LEU A 342 -7.34 -20.56 16.50
CA LEU A 342 -7.24 -20.11 15.12
C LEU A 342 -5.78 -20.08 14.60
N HIS A 343 -4.79 -20.52 15.38
CA HIS A 343 -3.38 -20.57 14.98
C HIS A 343 -2.87 -19.21 14.44
N HIS A 344 -3.14 -18.12 15.15
CA HIS A 344 -2.60 -16.80 14.82
C HIS A 344 -2.19 -16.02 16.07
N CYS A 345 -1.39 -14.98 15.88
CA CYS A 345 -0.48 -14.45 16.89
C CYS A 345 -1.08 -13.37 17.79
N VAL A 346 -2.41 -13.31 17.93
CA VAL A 346 -3.07 -12.21 18.68
C VAL A 346 -2.67 -12.18 20.15
N PHE A 347 -2.39 -13.33 20.75
CA PHE A 347 -1.88 -13.41 22.11
C PHE A 347 -0.36 -13.23 22.17
N SER A 348 0.40 -13.95 21.34
CA SER A 348 1.86 -13.91 21.35
C SER A 348 2.39 -12.51 21.06
N ASN A 349 1.88 -11.83 20.02
CA ASN A 349 2.28 -10.46 19.67
C ASN A 349 1.71 -9.38 20.62
N ALA A 350 1.21 -9.80 21.79
CA ALA A 350 0.67 -8.95 22.84
C ALA A 350 -0.32 -7.89 22.34
N TYR A 351 -1.28 -8.27 21.48
CA TYR A 351 -2.24 -7.30 20.92
C TYR A 351 -3.05 -6.59 22.02
N TYR A 352 -3.20 -7.23 23.17
CA TYR A 352 -3.78 -6.64 24.38
C TYR A 352 -3.00 -5.42 24.90
N LYS A 353 -1.72 -5.23 24.54
CA LYS A 353 -0.93 -4.03 24.90
C LYS A 353 -1.08 -2.87 23.91
N ARG A 354 -1.76 -3.07 22.77
CA ARG A 354 -1.90 -2.02 21.76
C ARG A 354 -2.98 -1.02 22.18
N GLU A 355 -2.57 0.21 22.46
CA GLU A 355 -3.47 1.28 22.91
C GLU A 355 -4.53 1.62 21.85
N ASP A 356 -4.16 1.65 20.57
CA ASP A 356 -5.07 2.00 19.47
C ASP A 356 -5.93 0.84 18.95
N SER A 357 -5.67 -0.41 19.38
CA SER A 357 -6.36 -1.58 18.81
C SER A 357 -7.45 -2.12 19.74
N LEU A 358 -8.60 -2.47 19.19
CA LEU A 358 -9.66 -3.26 19.84
C LEU A 358 -9.79 -4.60 19.12
N ILE A 359 -9.64 -5.71 19.85
CA ILE A 359 -9.64 -7.06 19.28
C ILE A 359 -10.98 -7.74 19.57
N MET A 360 -11.61 -8.26 18.53
CA MET A 360 -12.89 -8.95 18.59
C MET A 360 -12.79 -10.35 18.00
N SER A 361 -13.52 -11.31 18.57
CA SER A 361 -13.68 -12.66 18.04
C SER A 361 -15.00 -12.79 17.32
N ALA A 362 -14.96 -13.28 16.09
CA ALA A 362 -16.13 -13.62 15.29
C ALA A 362 -16.38 -15.12 15.35
N THR A 363 -17.61 -15.49 15.73
CA THR A 363 -18.09 -16.86 15.80
C THR A 363 -19.26 -17.08 14.86
N VAL A 364 -19.35 -18.25 14.27
CA VAL A 364 -20.48 -18.72 13.44
C VAL A 364 -20.95 -20.05 14.01
N ASP A 365 -22.24 -20.14 14.36
CA ASP A 365 -22.82 -21.31 15.03
C ASP A 365 -22.03 -21.72 16.30
N GLY A 366 -21.56 -20.72 17.05
CA GLY A 366 -20.74 -20.90 18.26
C GLY A 366 -19.29 -21.34 18.02
N ARG A 367 -18.87 -21.54 16.76
CA ARG A 367 -17.49 -21.86 16.39
C ARG A 367 -16.74 -20.59 16.00
N ARG A 368 -15.55 -20.37 16.56
CA ARG A 368 -14.67 -19.26 16.17
C ARG A 368 -14.23 -19.40 14.72
N MET A 369 -14.39 -18.33 13.96
CA MET A 369 -14.06 -18.27 12.54
C MET A 369 -12.95 -17.27 12.25
N GLU A 370 -13.05 -16.05 12.76
CA GLU A 370 -12.09 -14.97 12.50
C GLU A 370 -11.86 -14.09 13.72
N THR A 371 -10.71 -13.44 13.79
CA THR A 371 -10.40 -12.36 14.72
C THR A 371 -10.29 -11.05 13.96
N VAL A 372 -10.92 -10.02 14.53
CA VAL A 372 -10.97 -8.66 13.98
C VAL A 372 -10.10 -7.74 14.84
N GLU A 373 -9.16 -7.02 14.22
CA GLU A 373 -8.46 -5.89 14.81
C GLU A 373 -9.07 -4.59 14.28
N PHE A 374 -9.56 -3.75 15.19
CA PHE A 374 -10.19 -2.47 14.90
C PHE A 374 -9.33 -1.32 15.46
N SER A 375 -9.04 -0.30 14.65
CA SER A 375 -8.34 0.91 15.12
C SER A 375 -9.35 1.89 15.73
N LEU A 376 -9.10 2.24 17.00
CA LEU A 376 -9.91 3.20 17.76
C LEU A 376 -9.74 4.63 17.24
N SER A 377 -8.52 5.04 16.87
CA SER A 377 -8.24 6.38 16.35
C SER A 377 -8.82 6.60 14.94
N ARG A 378 -8.75 5.57 14.08
CA ARG A 378 -9.22 5.67 12.70
C ARG A 378 -10.68 5.25 12.51
N MET A 379 -11.27 4.58 13.52
CA MET A 379 -12.62 4.02 13.46
C MET A 379 -12.83 3.09 12.25
N GLU A 380 -11.87 2.22 11.99
CA GLU A 380 -11.91 1.27 10.87
C GLU A 380 -11.34 -0.10 11.29
N VAL A 381 -11.74 -1.15 10.55
CA VAL A 381 -11.14 -2.47 10.69
C VAL A 381 -9.77 -2.48 10.01
N CYS A 382 -8.72 -2.73 10.78
CA CYS A 382 -7.35 -2.88 10.29
C CYS A 382 -7.11 -4.27 9.69
N GLN A 383 -7.62 -5.30 10.37
CA GLN A 383 -7.39 -6.70 10.00
C GLN A 383 -8.58 -7.55 10.41
N CYS A 384 -8.93 -8.53 9.59
CA CYS A 384 -9.93 -9.55 9.89
C CYS A 384 -9.44 -10.86 9.29
N ARG A 385 -9.07 -11.84 10.12
CA ARG A 385 -8.40 -13.07 9.68
C ARG A 385 -8.85 -14.27 10.50
N GLY A 386 -9.01 -15.41 9.84
CA GLY A 386 -9.34 -16.69 10.45
C GLY A 386 -8.14 -17.60 10.63
N LYS A 387 -8.41 -18.92 10.59
CA LYS A 387 -7.43 -19.95 10.87
C LYS A 387 -6.18 -19.79 10.00
N SER A 388 -4.99 -19.80 10.61
CA SER A 388 -3.70 -19.66 9.93
C SER A 388 -3.64 -18.41 9.02
N ASN A 389 -4.22 -17.30 9.49
CA ASN A 389 -4.33 -16.02 8.77
C ASN A 389 -5.08 -16.05 7.42
N GLN A 390 -5.92 -17.08 7.19
CA GLN A 390 -6.75 -17.20 5.99
C GLN A 390 -8.12 -16.54 6.15
N LEU A 391 -8.78 -16.20 5.03
CA LEU A 391 -10.15 -15.67 5.05
C LEU A 391 -11.14 -16.83 5.15
N SER A 392 -12.18 -16.67 5.97
CA SER A 392 -13.29 -17.62 6.03
C SER A 392 -14.35 -17.31 4.97
N ALA A 393 -15.26 -18.26 4.73
CA ALA A 393 -16.42 -18.05 3.88
C ALA A 393 -17.37 -16.92 4.37
N TYR A 394 -17.23 -16.48 5.62
CA TYR A 394 -18.07 -15.47 6.25
C TYR A 394 -17.37 -14.11 6.38
N HIS A 395 -16.15 -13.97 5.83
CA HIS A 395 -15.30 -12.79 5.98
C HIS A 395 -16.04 -11.46 5.71
N ASP A 396 -16.68 -11.35 4.54
CA ASP A 396 -17.38 -10.12 4.14
C ASP A 396 -18.55 -9.80 5.08
N ARG A 397 -19.28 -10.83 5.54
CA ARG A 397 -20.40 -10.66 6.48
C ARG A 397 -19.90 -10.19 7.85
N ILE A 398 -18.79 -10.76 8.34
CA ILE A 398 -18.16 -10.36 9.61
C ILE A 398 -17.67 -8.91 9.53
N LEU A 399 -16.99 -8.55 8.43
CA LEU A 399 -16.51 -7.17 8.21
C LEU A 399 -17.66 -6.17 8.17
N ASN A 400 -18.72 -6.46 7.44
CA ASN A 400 -19.87 -5.58 7.34
C ASN A 400 -20.59 -5.44 8.69
N LEU A 401 -20.77 -6.55 9.43
CA LEU A 401 -21.36 -6.51 10.76
C LEU A 401 -20.60 -5.57 11.71
N VAL A 402 -19.26 -5.59 11.69
CA VAL A 402 -18.47 -4.65 12.51
C VAL A 402 -18.60 -3.22 12.00
N ARG A 403 -18.56 -3.01 10.67
CA ARG A 403 -18.69 -1.68 10.05
C ARG A 403 -20.02 -1.02 10.36
N ASP A 404 -21.11 -1.77 10.27
CA ASP A 404 -22.46 -1.27 10.53
C ASP A 404 -22.65 -0.86 11.99
N ASN A 405 -21.86 -1.43 12.91
CA ASN A 405 -21.90 -1.16 14.34
C ASN A 405 -20.77 -0.24 14.85
N ILE A 406 -20.01 0.41 13.96
CA ILE A 406 -19.02 1.44 14.32
C ILE A 406 -19.59 2.54 15.24
N PRO A 407 -20.84 3.02 15.06
CA PRO A 407 -21.42 4.01 15.97
C PRO A 407 -21.44 3.57 17.44
N LEU A 408 -21.73 2.29 17.72
CA LEU A 408 -21.77 1.75 19.07
C LEU A 408 -20.38 1.70 19.73
N ILE A 409 -19.33 1.42 18.94
CA ILE A 409 -17.94 1.51 19.41
C ILE A 409 -17.61 2.96 19.77
N ARG A 410 -18.05 3.91 18.94
CA ARG A 410 -17.79 5.34 19.13
C ARG A 410 -18.42 5.88 20.41
N GLU A 411 -19.64 5.46 20.73
CA GLU A 411 -20.32 5.85 21.96
C GLU A 411 -19.50 5.49 23.20
N ARG A 412 -18.81 4.35 23.18
CA ARG A 412 -17.93 3.91 24.28
C ARG A 412 -16.61 4.69 24.38
N MET A 413 -16.27 5.52 23.39
CA MET A 413 -15.05 6.35 23.41
C MET A 413 -15.22 7.68 24.16
N VAL A 414 -16.46 8.17 24.32
CA VAL A 414 -16.76 9.55 24.78
C VAL A 414 -16.89 9.65 26.31
N VAL A 415 -16.38 8.69 27.07
CA VAL A 415 -16.40 8.68 28.55
C VAL A 415 -15.00 8.84 29.13
#